data_AF-A0A0Q7B3G7-F1
#
_entry.id   AF-A0A0Q7B3G7-F1
#
_cell.length_a   1.000
_cell.length_b   1.000
_cell.length_c   1.000
_cell.angle_alpha   90.00
_cell.angle_beta   90.00
_cell.angle_gamma   90.00
#
_symmetry.space_group_name_H-M   'P 1'
#
loop_
_entity.id
_entity.type
_entity.pdbx_description
1 polymer ?
#
loop_
_entity_poly.entity_id
_entity_poly.type
_entity_poly.pdbx_seq_one_letter_code
_entity_poly.pdbx_strand_id
1 'polypeptide(L)'
;MRSTPIVLAVAATALVVSASSGAVAGSLITSKQIKDDTVTTKDVKNKTLTTADIAPATLAQLKSAAGPTGATGPAGPKGDKGNTGDTGSTGAPGAAGLVRAYARVSSGGVVSRQSGGITVTNPVAGLICVNVPGLSSADRPWVVSLDFSSDSSGPANQAYAEASPLQCGTDFAVRTWVRDAASGTITDSNQGFMILVP
;
A
#
# COMPACT_ATOMS: atom_id res chain seq x y z
N MET A 1 -91.02 -121.72 8.40
CA MET A 1 -89.78 -121.97 9.15
C MET A 1 -89.12 -120.63 9.44
N ARG A 2 -88.90 -120.35 10.73
CA ARG A 2 -87.94 -119.42 11.37
C ARG A 2 -88.02 -117.92 10.99
N SER A 3 -88.68 -117.03 11.74
CA SER A 3 -88.50 -116.54 13.14
C SER A 3 -87.44 -115.42 13.32
N THR A 4 -87.96 -114.17 13.33
CA THR A 4 -87.67 -113.03 14.27
C THR A 4 -86.26 -112.40 14.35
N PRO A 5 -86.09 -111.18 14.92
CA PRO A 5 -87.01 -110.03 15.14
C PRO A 5 -86.32 -108.66 14.85
N ILE A 6 -86.85 -107.57 15.45
CA ILE A 6 -86.24 -106.26 15.78
C ILE A 6 -86.75 -105.10 14.91
N VAL A 7 -87.19 -103.94 15.39
CA VAL A 7 -87.90 -103.42 16.60
C VAL A 7 -87.99 -101.90 16.33
N LEU A 8 -89.10 -101.29 16.76
CA LEU A 8 -89.35 -99.86 16.84
C LEU A 8 -88.18 -99.02 17.40
N ALA A 9 -87.99 -97.84 16.79
CA ALA A 9 -87.66 -96.52 17.39
C ALA A 9 -86.29 -95.85 17.08
N VAL A 10 -86.38 -94.56 16.71
CA VAL A 10 -85.43 -93.42 16.90
C VAL A 10 -84.27 -93.17 15.90
N ALA A 11 -84.34 -91.97 15.30
CA ALA A 11 -83.27 -91.01 14.95
C ALA A 11 -82.43 -91.09 13.66
N ALA A 12 -82.36 -89.90 13.04
CA ALA A 12 -81.16 -89.21 12.55
C ALA A 12 -80.77 -89.29 11.05
N THR A 13 -80.26 -88.13 10.62
CA THR A 13 -79.29 -87.88 9.53
C THR A 13 -79.80 -87.90 8.09
N ALA A 14 -79.42 -87.00 7.17
CA ALA A 14 -78.61 -85.77 7.21
C ALA A 14 -78.56 -85.17 5.78
N LEU A 15 -78.04 -83.94 5.69
CA LEU A 15 -77.25 -83.42 4.56
C LEU A 15 -78.08 -82.96 3.34
N VAL A 16 -78.19 -81.66 3.03
CA VAL A 16 -77.14 -80.83 2.40
C VAL A 16 -77.64 -79.36 2.53
N VAL A 17 -76.97 -78.43 3.25
CA VAL A 17 -75.77 -77.67 2.84
C VAL A 17 -76.13 -76.82 1.60
N SER A 18 -76.08 -75.49 1.55
CA SER A 18 -75.27 -74.47 2.21
C SER A 18 -75.70 -73.09 1.72
N ALA A 19 -75.46 -72.06 2.55
CA ALA A 19 -74.83 -70.75 2.26
C ALA A 19 -75.21 -70.04 0.95
N SER A 20 -75.46 -68.73 0.87
CA SER A 20 -74.84 -67.54 1.48
C SER A 20 -75.27 -66.41 0.54
N SER A 21 -75.59 -65.17 0.88
CA SER A 21 -75.51 -64.40 2.12
C SER A 21 -76.54 -63.28 1.95
N GLY A 22 -77.41 -63.09 2.95
CA GLY A 22 -78.16 -61.86 3.07
C GLY A 22 -77.20 -60.69 3.25
N ALA A 23 -77.46 -59.61 2.53
CA ALA A 23 -76.80 -58.33 2.75
C ALA A 23 -76.97 -57.90 4.22
N VAL A 24 -75.88 -57.49 4.88
CA VAL A 24 -75.99 -56.62 6.05
C VAL A 24 -75.64 -55.21 5.61
N ALA A 25 -76.66 -54.48 5.17
CA ALA A 25 -76.63 -53.03 5.20
C ALA A 25 -76.71 -52.63 6.68
N GLY A 26 -75.55 -52.40 7.31
CA GLY A 26 -75.49 -51.88 8.68
C GLY A 26 -76.21 -50.53 8.73
N SER A 27 -77.27 -50.45 9.52
CA SER A 27 -77.96 -49.19 9.77
C SER A 27 -76.99 -48.16 10.35
N LEU A 28 -76.98 -46.96 9.78
CA LEU A 28 -76.19 -45.84 10.27
C LEU A 28 -76.72 -45.41 11.65
N ILE A 29 -75.83 -45.38 12.65
CA ILE A 29 -76.13 -44.74 13.94
C ILE A 29 -76.16 -43.22 13.71
N THR A 30 -77.28 -42.60 14.02
CA THR A 30 -77.45 -41.14 13.88
C THR A 30 -77.29 -40.45 15.23
N SER A 31 -77.14 -39.11 15.22
CA SER A 31 -77.09 -38.30 16.44
C SER A 31 -78.31 -38.50 17.34
N LYS A 32 -79.48 -38.87 16.79
CA LYS A 32 -80.70 -39.16 17.57
C LYS A 32 -80.57 -40.40 18.48
N GLN A 33 -79.63 -41.28 18.19
CA GLN A 33 -79.38 -42.51 18.95
C GLN A 33 -78.22 -42.35 19.95
N ILE A 34 -77.54 -41.20 19.94
CA ILE A 34 -76.52 -40.84 20.90
C ILE A 34 -77.19 -39.97 21.96
N LYS A 35 -77.06 -40.36 23.23
CA LYS A 35 -77.56 -39.55 24.34
C LYS A 35 -76.59 -38.40 24.61
N ASP A 36 -77.12 -37.21 24.89
CA ASP A 36 -76.31 -36.04 25.24
C ASP A 36 -75.39 -36.35 26.44
N ASP A 37 -74.23 -35.70 26.45
CA ASP A 37 -73.17 -35.80 27.47
C ASP A 37 -72.51 -37.20 27.62
N THR A 38 -72.78 -38.13 26.71
CA THR A 38 -72.18 -39.48 26.78
C THR A 38 -70.87 -39.64 26.00
N VAL A 39 -70.56 -38.72 25.07
CA VAL A 39 -69.31 -38.75 24.30
C VAL A 39 -68.23 -38.02 25.09
N THR A 40 -67.15 -38.73 25.43
CA THR A 40 -66.03 -38.21 26.21
C THR A 40 -64.75 -38.14 25.38
N THR A 41 -63.67 -37.58 25.95
CA THR A 41 -62.35 -37.56 25.30
C THR A 41 -61.77 -38.94 25.02
N LYS A 42 -62.27 -40.00 25.66
CA LYS A 42 -61.85 -41.38 25.36
C LYS A 42 -62.46 -41.90 24.06
N ASP A 43 -63.62 -41.37 23.68
CA ASP A 43 -64.37 -41.77 22.48
C ASP A 43 -63.88 -41.04 21.22
N VAL A 44 -63.09 -39.97 21.41
CA VAL A 44 -62.49 -39.18 20.33
C VAL A 44 -61.00 -39.46 20.25
N LYS A 45 -60.54 -39.97 19.11
CA LYS A 45 -59.11 -40.21 18.87
C LYS A 45 -58.36 -38.89 18.68
N ASN A 46 -57.17 -38.79 19.25
CA ASN A 46 -56.33 -37.61 19.06
C ASN A 46 -56.06 -37.34 17.58
N LYS A 47 -56.10 -36.05 17.21
CA LYS A 47 -55.85 -35.53 15.86
C LYS A 47 -56.86 -35.94 14.79
N THR A 48 -58.03 -36.46 15.16
CA THR A 48 -59.07 -36.79 14.16
C THR A 48 -60.10 -35.68 13.96
N LEU A 49 -60.25 -34.76 14.92
CA LEU A 49 -61.07 -33.55 14.72
C LEU A 49 -60.29 -32.54 13.89
N THR A 50 -60.82 -32.23 12.72
CA THR A 50 -60.26 -31.26 11.77
C THR A 50 -60.99 -29.92 11.88
N THR A 51 -60.48 -28.91 11.18
CA THR A 51 -61.17 -27.61 11.11
C THR A 51 -62.52 -27.67 10.39
N ALA A 52 -62.82 -28.73 9.65
CA ALA A 52 -64.12 -28.93 9.02
C ALA A 52 -65.20 -29.36 10.03
N ASP A 53 -64.80 -29.98 11.14
CA ASP A 53 -65.70 -30.49 12.18
C ASP A 53 -66.09 -29.41 13.20
N ILE A 54 -65.47 -28.24 13.13
CA ILE A 54 -65.62 -27.14 14.09
C ILE A 54 -66.19 -25.91 13.40
N ALA A 55 -67.15 -25.25 14.04
CA ALA A 55 -67.74 -24.03 13.51
C ALA A 55 -66.67 -22.94 13.27
N PRO A 56 -66.69 -22.22 12.13
CA PRO A 56 -65.71 -21.18 11.81
C PRO A 56 -65.59 -20.06 12.86
N ALA A 57 -66.69 -19.73 13.55
CA ALA A 57 -66.71 -18.74 14.62
C ALA A 57 -65.83 -19.15 15.81
N THR A 58 -65.83 -20.44 16.18
CA THR A 58 -65.00 -20.99 17.25
C THR A 58 -63.53 -21.04 16.84
N LEU A 59 -63.24 -21.34 15.58
CA LEU A 59 -61.88 -21.31 15.02
C LEU A 59 -61.29 -19.89 15.02
N ALA A 60 -62.12 -18.87 14.74
CA ALA A 60 -61.68 -17.48 14.77
C ALA A 60 -61.29 -17.03 16.19
N GLN A 61 -61.97 -17.53 17.22
CA GLN A 61 -61.64 -17.25 18.63
C GLN A 61 -60.32 -17.89 19.08
N LEU A 62 -59.86 -18.96 18.42
CA LEU A 62 -58.63 -19.69 18.78
C LEU A 62 -57.37 -19.17 18.06
N LYS A 63 -57.50 -18.37 17.00
CA LYS A 63 -56.35 -17.79 16.28
C LYS A 63 -55.90 -16.50 16.98
N SER A 64 -55.12 -16.62 18.05
CA SER A 64 -54.39 -15.49 18.62
C SER A 64 -53.33 -14.98 17.63
N ALA A 65 -53.26 -13.66 17.43
CA ALA A 65 -52.39 -12.98 16.48
C ALA A 65 -50.90 -13.34 16.64
N ALA A 66 -50.18 -13.48 15.52
CA ALA A 66 -48.73 -13.61 15.49
C ALA A 66 -48.07 -12.35 16.07
N GLY A 67 -47.04 -12.51 16.91
CA GLY A 67 -46.31 -11.40 17.53
C GLY A 67 -45.54 -10.55 16.50
N PRO A 68 -45.24 -9.27 16.80
CA PRO A 68 -44.52 -8.39 15.89
C PRO A 68 -43.08 -8.88 15.63
N THR A 69 -42.58 -8.64 14.42
CA THR A 69 -41.19 -8.92 14.04
C THR A 69 -40.24 -7.97 14.78
N GLY A 70 -39.11 -8.48 15.29
CA GLY A 70 -38.12 -7.69 16.03
C GLY A 70 -37.46 -6.60 15.20
N ALA A 71 -37.03 -5.51 15.85
CA ALA A 71 -36.39 -4.37 15.20
C ALA A 71 -35.00 -4.71 14.62
N THR A 72 -34.66 -4.12 13.48
CA THR A 72 -33.33 -4.22 12.86
C THR A 72 -32.25 -3.63 13.77
N GLY A 73 -31.12 -4.31 13.92
CA GLY A 73 -30.01 -3.86 14.77
C GLY A 73 -29.34 -2.56 14.28
N PRO A 74 -28.61 -1.85 15.16
CA PRO A 74 -27.93 -0.60 14.82
C PRO A 74 -26.81 -0.80 13.79
N ALA A 75 -26.50 0.25 13.03
CA ALA A 75 -25.36 0.26 12.11
C ALA A 75 -24.03 0.09 12.88
N GLY A 76 -23.10 -0.67 12.31
CA GLY A 76 -21.78 -0.89 12.90
C GLY A 76 -20.92 0.38 12.96
N PRO A 77 -19.89 0.42 13.82
CA PRO A 77 -18.99 1.57 13.94
C PRO A 77 -18.20 1.81 12.64
N LYS A 78 -17.85 3.08 12.41
CA LYS A 78 -16.96 3.48 11.31
C LYS A 78 -15.56 2.91 11.56
N GLY A 79 -14.94 2.32 10.52
CA GLY A 79 -13.58 1.79 10.60
C GLY A 79 -12.52 2.86 10.87
N ASP A 80 -11.39 2.44 11.44
CA ASP A 80 -10.28 3.31 11.82
C ASP A 80 -9.61 4.00 10.62
N LYS A 81 -9.01 5.16 10.88
CA LYS A 81 -8.23 5.90 9.89
C LYS A 81 -6.96 5.11 9.55
N GLY A 82 -6.67 4.94 8.25
CA GLY A 82 -5.44 4.28 7.80
C GLY A 82 -4.17 5.00 8.25
N ASN A 83 -3.08 4.23 8.41
CA ASN A 83 -1.78 4.72 8.83
C ASN A 83 -1.18 5.71 7.82
N THR A 84 -0.39 6.65 8.33
CA THR A 84 0.45 7.54 7.50
C THR A 84 1.45 6.71 6.70
N GLY A 85 1.64 7.01 5.41
CA GLY A 85 2.60 6.32 4.56
C GLY A 85 4.05 6.59 4.98
N ASP A 86 4.95 5.68 4.57
CA ASP A 86 6.37 5.78 4.88
C ASP A 86 7.03 7.04 4.29
N THR A 87 8.08 7.53 4.95
CA THR A 87 8.89 8.63 4.43
C THR A 87 9.66 8.17 3.19
N GLY A 88 9.69 9.01 2.14
CA GLY A 88 10.41 8.69 0.91
C GLY A 88 11.93 8.52 1.11
N SER A 89 12.57 7.78 0.21
CA SER A 89 14.02 7.56 0.23
C SER A 89 14.80 8.87 0.07
N THR A 90 15.95 8.98 0.74
CA THR A 90 16.92 10.06 0.50
C THR A 90 17.36 10.08 -0.96
N GLY A 91 17.49 11.28 -1.56
CA GLY A 91 17.98 11.45 -2.92
C GLY A 91 19.43 10.97 -3.09
N ALA A 92 19.80 10.63 -4.33
CA ALA A 92 21.18 10.25 -4.65
C ALA A 92 22.17 11.42 -4.41
N PRO A 93 23.44 11.14 -4.05
CA PRO A 93 24.48 12.16 -3.99
C PRO A 93 24.63 12.90 -5.33
N GLY A 94 25.00 14.18 -5.27
CA GLY A 94 25.34 14.96 -6.47
C GLY A 94 26.58 14.42 -7.19
N ALA A 95 26.70 14.73 -8.48
CA ALA A 95 27.89 14.36 -9.27
C ALA A 95 29.16 15.02 -8.70
N ALA A 96 30.30 14.34 -8.83
CA ALA A 96 31.59 14.88 -8.42
C ALA A 96 31.91 16.19 -9.19
N GLY A 97 32.45 17.19 -8.49
CA GLY A 97 32.84 18.46 -9.09
C GLY A 97 34.03 18.30 -10.04
N LEU A 98 34.01 19.01 -11.17
CA LEU A 98 35.05 19.03 -12.20
C LEU A 98 36.31 19.82 -11.80
N VAL A 99 36.39 20.35 -10.58
CA VAL A 99 37.53 21.12 -10.08
C VAL A 99 38.21 20.31 -8.99
N ARG A 100 39.40 19.79 -9.27
CA ARG A 100 40.19 19.01 -8.31
C ARG A 100 41.04 19.86 -7.39
N ALA A 101 41.39 21.09 -7.78
CA ALA A 101 42.12 22.01 -6.91
C ALA A 101 41.80 23.49 -7.13
N TYR A 102 41.99 24.28 -6.09
CA TYR A 102 41.91 25.74 -6.17
C TYR A 102 42.99 26.39 -5.30
N ALA A 103 43.44 27.58 -5.69
CA ALA A 103 44.27 28.44 -4.86
C ALA A 103 43.98 29.92 -5.06
N ARG A 104 44.19 30.72 -4.02
CA ARG A 104 44.29 32.18 -4.08
C ARG A 104 45.70 32.59 -3.68
N VAL A 105 46.42 33.21 -4.61
CA VAL A 105 47.82 33.60 -4.49
C VAL A 105 47.88 35.12 -4.49
N SER A 106 48.56 35.72 -3.51
CA SER A 106 48.77 37.17 -3.48
C SER A 106 49.90 37.60 -4.42
N SER A 107 50.00 38.89 -4.74
CA SER A 107 51.14 39.47 -5.47
C SER A 107 52.50 39.20 -4.80
N GLY A 108 52.52 38.99 -3.49
CA GLY A 108 53.71 38.58 -2.73
C GLY A 108 54.08 37.10 -2.84
N GLY A 109 53.33 36.30 -3.61
CA GLY A 109 53.55 34.85 -3.72
C GLY A 109 53.08 34.05 -2.51
N VAL A 110 52.13 34.58 -1.72
CA VAL A 110 51.57 33.87 -0.56
C VAL A 110 50.27 33.20 -0.94
N VAL A 111 50.15 31.90 -0.67
CA VAL A 111 48.91 31.14 -0.86
C VAL A 111 47.99 31.38 0.34
N SER A 112 47.00 32.26 0.16
CA SER A 112 46.07 32.68 1.23
C SER A 112 44.90 31.72 1.45
N ARG A 113 44.54 30.94 0.44
CA ARG A 113 43.46 29.94 0.49
C ARG A 113 43.73 28.86 -0.54
N GLN A 114 43.58 27.59 -0.19
CA GLN A 114 43.85 26.49 -1.10
C GLN A 114 43.07 25.21 -0.74
N SER A 115 42.99 24.27 -1.70
CA SER A 115 42.46 22.91 -1.50
C SER A 115 43.46 21.94 -0.83
N GLY A 116 44.71 22.36 -0.60
CA GLY A 116 45.70 21.65 0.23
C GLY A 116 46.98 21.25 -0.53
N GLY A 117 48.14 21.47 0.11
CA GLY A 117 49.47 21.06 -0.40
C GLY A 117 50.04 21.89 -1.56
N ILE A 118 49.33 22.93 -2.02
CA ILE A 118 49.74 23.80 -3.11
C ILE A 118 50.89 24.70 -2.66
N THR A 119 51.94 24.75 -3.47
CA THR A 119 53.08 25.65 -3.30
C THR A 119 53.26 26.50 -4.54
N VAL A 120 53.87 27.67 -4.38
CA VAL A 120 54.13 28.60 -5.48
C VAL A 120 55.58 29.03 -5.50
N THR A 121 56.13 29.21 -6.69
CA THR A 121 57.45 29.79 -6.90
C THR A 121 57.37 30.89 -7.95
N ASN A 122 58.21 31.93 -7.79
CA ASN A 122 58.23 33.09 -8.68
C ASN A 122 59.63 33.18 -9.30
N PRO A 123 59.93 32.38 -10.34
CA PRO A 123 61.27 32.32 -10.94
C PRO A 123 61.71 33.66 -11.54
N VAL A 124 60.78 34.43 -12.09
CA VAL A 124 60.98 35.80 -12.59
C VAL A 124 59.75 36.64 -12.25
N ALA A 125 59.89 37.97 -12.29
CA ALA A 125 58.75 38.86 -12.12
C ALA A 125 57.67 38.55 -13.16
N GLY A 126 56.41 38.50 -12.73
CA GLY A 126 55.28 38.23 -13.61
C GLY A 126 55.13 36.77 -14.05
N LEU A 127 55.94 35.84 -13.55
CA LEU A 127 55.74 34.40 -13.76
C LEU A 127 55.62 33.71 -12.40
N ILE A 128 54.49 33.05 -12.18
CA ILE A 128 54.21 32.26 -10.99
C ILE A 128 53.98 30.81 -11.40
N CYS A 129 54.81 29.90 -10.88
CA CYS A 129 54.63 28.46 -11.03
C CYS A 129 53.87 27.93 -9.83
N VAL A 130 52.71 27.30 -10.08
CA VAL A 130 51.84 26.74 -9.06
C VAL A 130 51.95 25.22 -9.10
N ASN A 131 52.60 24.66 -8.09
CA ASN A 131 52.68 23.22 -7.90
C ASN A 131 51.42 22.73 -7.18
N VAL A 132 50.73 21.76 -7.78
CA VAL A 132 49.57 21.12 -7.17
C VAL A 132 49.82 19.62 -7.06
N PRO A 133 49.92 19.07 -5.84
CA PRO A 133 50.23 17.65 -5.65
C PRO A 133 49.25 16.73 -6.39
N GLY A 134 49.78 15.83 -7.21
CA GLY A 134 48.98 14.85 -7.97
C GLY A 134 48.32 15.38 -9.24
N LEU A 135 48.58 16.65 -9.61
CA LEU A 135 48.15 17.27 -10.85
C LEU A 135 49.37 17.81 -11.61
N SER A 136 49.21 17.99 -12.92
CA SER A 136 50.21 18.61 -13.78
C SER A 136 49.57 19.58 -14.76
N SER A 137 50.37 20.48 -15.32
CA SER A 137 49.97 21.37 -16.42
C SER A 137 49.56 20.64 -17.72
N ALA A 138 49.60 19.30 -17.75
CA ALA A 138 48.93 18.53 -18.80
C ALA A 138 47.42 18.38 -18.56
N ASP A 139 46.96 18.50 -17.31
CA ASP A 139 45.56 18.39 -16.89
C ASP A 139 44.79 19.69 -17.22
N ARG A 140 44.62 19.97 -18.52
CA ARG A 140 43.97 21.19 -19.06
C ARG A 140 42.43 21.07 -19.14
N PRO A 141 41.70 22.21 -19.18
CA PRO A 141 42.17 23.58 -18.97
C PRO A 141 42.11 23.98 -17.49
N TRP A 142 43.10 24.77 -17.04
CA TRP A 142 42.97 25.54 -15.80
C TRP A 142 42.53 26.97 -16.12
N VAL A 143 41.86 27.60 -15.16
CA VAL A 143 41.36 28.97 -15.28
C VAL A 143 42.00 29.84 -14.22
N VAL A 144 42.40 31.05 -14.62
CA VAL A 144 42.97 32.06 -13.74
C VAL A 144 42.08 33.29 -13.79
N SER A 145 41.86 33.90 -12.64
CA SER A 145 41.24 35.22 -12.49
C SER A 145 42.13 36.10 -11.63
N LEU A 146 42.20 37.39 -11.93
CA LEU A 146 42.82 38.34 -11.01
C LEU A 146 42.12 38.35 -9.66
N ASP A 147 42.91 38.61 -8.64
CA ASP A 147 42.44 38.99 -7.32
C ASP A 147 42.73 40.48 -7.08
N PHE A 148 41.73 41.31 -7.36
CA PHE A 148 41.80 42.76 -7.20
C PHE A 148 42.11 43.24 -5.78
N SER A 149 41.92 42.40 -4.76
CA SER A 149 42.26 42.78 -3.39
C SER A 149 43.75 42.66 -3.06
N SER A 150 44.53 42.04 -3.96
CA SER A 150 45.99 41.91 -3.80
C SER A 150 46.78 42.14 -5.10
N ASP A 151 46.16 42.78 -6.10
CA ASP A 151 46.81 43.24 -7.32
C ASP A 151 47.24 44.72 -7.21
N SER A 152 47.74 45.27 -8.31
CA SER A 152 48.15 46.67 -8.43
C SER A 152 47.24 47.48 -9.36
N SER A 153 46.03 46.99 -9.62
CA SER A 153 45.03 47.71 -10.40
C SER A 153 44.62 49.00 -9.69
N GLY A 154 44.56 50.09 -10.45
CA GLY A 154 44.20 51.41 -9.94
C GLY A 154 44.09 52.44 -11.06
N PRO A 155 44.00 53.74 -10.73
CA PRO A 155 43.85 54.79 -11.74
C PRO A 155 45.01 54.86 -12.75
N ALA A 156 46.22 54.50 -12.31
CA ALA A 156 47.43 54.54 -13.13
C ALA A 156 47.77 53.21 -13.80
N ASN A 157 47.28 52.07 -13.29
CA ASN A 157 47.71 50.74 -13.71
C ASN A 157 46.54 49.78 -13.86
N GLN A 158 46.62 48.91 -14.86
CA GLN A 158 45.69 47.80 -15.07
C GLN A 158 46.46 46.48 -14.91
N ALA A 159 46.09 45.67 -13.92
CA ALA A 159 46.73 44.37 -13.71
C ALA A 159 46.08 43.27 -14.56
N TYR A 160 46.89 42.30 -14.96
CA TYR A 160 46.50 41.16 -15.76
C TYR A 160 47.04 39.85 -15.15
N ALA A 161 46.30 38.76 -15.32
CA ALA A 161 46.71 37.41 -14.97
C ALA A 161 46.15 36.42 -16.00
N GLU A 162 46.99 35.53 -16.51
CA GLU A 162 46.59 34.53 -17.51
C GLU A 162 47.24 33.17 -17.24
N ALA A 163 46.53 32.11 -17.63
CA ALA A 163 47.09 30.77 -17.70
C ALA A 163 48.16 30.73 -18.80
N SER A 164 49.39 30.34 -18.45
CA SER A 164 50.50 30.19 -19.40
C SER A 164 51.01 28.74 -19.39
N PRO A 165 51.27 28.11 -20.54
CA PRO A 165 51.85 26.77 -20.58
C PRO A 165 53.39 26.78 -20.50
N LEU A 166 54.02 27.96 -20.40
CA LEU A 166 55.46 28.10 -20.55
C LEU A 166 56.17 28.22 -19.19
N GLN A 167 57.41 27.73 -19.15
CA GLN A 167 58.43 28.06 -18.13
C GLN A 167 58.29 27.45 -16.72
N CYS A 168 57.28 26.62 -16.45
CA CYS A 168 57.09 25.97 -15.13
C CYS A 168 57.18 24.43 -15.15
N GLY A 169 57.66 23.82 -16.23
CA GLY A 169 57.77 22.36 -16.33
C GLY A 169 56.38 21.69 -16.22
N THR A 170 56.20 20.83 -15.21
CA THR A 170 54.92 20.16 -14.92
C THR A 170 53.96 20.99 -14.07
N ASP A 171 54.41 22.12 -13.51
CA ASP A 171 53.58 23.00 -12.69
C ASP A 171 52.71 23.90 -13.56
N PHE A 172 51.60 24.38 -13.00
CA PHE A 172 50.69 25.31 -13.67
C PHE A 172 51.33 26.70 -13.70
N ALA A 173 51.64 27.22 -14.89
CA ALA A 173 52.17 28.57 -15.00
C ALA A 173 51.04 29.61 -15.06
N VAL A 174 51.24 30.69 -14.32
CA VAL A 174 50.42 31.89 -14.35
C VAL A 174 51.32 33.05 -14.69
N ARG A 175 51.01 33.75 -15.79
CA ARG A 175 51.71 34.97 -16.16
C ARG A 175 50.89 36.17 -15.70
N THR A 176 51.55 37.14 -15.09
CA THR A 176 50.94 38.37 -14.59
C THR A 176 51.76 39.59 -14.99
N TRP A 177 51.09 40.68 -15.31
CA TRP A 177 51.74 41.94 -15.68
C TRP A 177 50.84 43.11 -15.35
N VAL A 178 51.40 44.32 -15.44
CA VAL A 178 50.65 45.56 -15.40
C VAL A 178 50.77 46.28 -16.73
N ARG A 179 49.71 46.99 -17.09
CA ARG A 179 49.71 47.99 -18.15
C ARG A 179 49.54 49.37 -17.52
N ASP A 180 50.48 50.27 -17.75
CA ASP A 180 50.32 51.67 -17.38
C ASP A 180 49.20 52.29 -18.22
N ALA A 181 48.22 52.92 -17.57
CA ALA A 181 47.00 53.39 -18.21
C ALA A 181 47.26 54.55 -19.18
N ALA A 182 48.27 55.38 -18.90
CA ALA A 182 48.57 56.59 -19.66
C ALA A 182 49.47 56.31 -20.87
N SER A 183 50.56 55.59 -20.65
CA SER A 183 51.58 55.27 -21.65
C SER A 183 51.30 53.97 -22.41
N GLY A 184 50.48 53.08 -21.84
CA GLY A 184 50.26 51.74 -22.38
C GLY A 184 51.43 50.78 -22.18
N THR A 185 52.48 51.19 -21.46
CA THR A 185 53.66 50.37 -21.19
C THR A 185 53.26 49.11 -20.43
N ILE A 186 53.76 47.95 -20.89
CA ILE A 186 53.55 46.66 -20.24
C ILE A 186 54.81 46.29 -19.46
N THR A 187 54.63 45.94 -18.19
CA THR A 187 55.72 45.52 -17.31
C THR A 187 55.32 44.23 -16.61
N ASP A 188 56.14 43.19 -16.77
CA ASP A 188 55.97 41.94 -16.01
C ASP A 188 56.08 42.23 -14.52
N SER A 189 55.08 41.81 -13.75
CA SER A 189 54.95 42.15 -12.34
C SER A 189 54.04 41.14 -11.66
N ASN A 190 54.38 40.74 -10.44
CA ASN A 190 53.59 39.75 -9.70
C ASN A 190 52.25 40.38 -9.28
N GLN A 191 51.15 39.77 -9.70
CA GLN A 191 49.79 40.19 -9.33
C GLN A 191 49.10 39.11 -8.51
N GLY A 192 48.15 39.52 -7.68
CA GLY A 192 47.27 38.58 -7.00
C GLY A 192 46.34 37.87 -7.98
N PHE A 193 46.10 36.58 -7.79
CA PHE A 193 45.19 35.80 -8.61
C PHE A 193 44.53 34.65 -7.85
N MET A 194 43.45 34.14 -8.44
CA MET A 194 42.81 32.88 -8.11
C MET A 194 42.99 31.92 -9.27
N ILE A 195 43.23 30.65 -8.97
CA ILE A 195 43.35 29.57 -9.97
C ILE A 195 42.41 28.43 -9.61
N LEU A 196 41.73 27.89 -10.62
CA LEU A 196 40.95 26.66 -10.56
C LEU A 196 41.59 25.63 -11.51
N VAL A 197 41.84 24.45 -10.99
CA VAL A 197 42.47 23.34 -11.70
C VAL A 197 41.49 22.17 -11.76
N PRO A 198 41.30 21.55 -12.94
CA PRO A 198 40.35 20.47 -13.14
C PRO A 198 40.74 19.19 -12.42
#